data_AF-A0A9P4LFJ3-F1
#
_entry.id   AF-A0A9P4LFJ3-F1
#
_cell.length_a   1.000
_cell.length_b   1.000
_cell.length_c   1.000
_cell.angle_alpha   90.00
_cell.angle_beta   90.00
_cell.angle_gamma   90.00
#
_symmetry.space_group_name_H-M   'P 1'
#
loop_
_entity.id
_entity.type
_entity.pdbx_description
1 polymer ?
#
loop_
_entity_poly.entity_id
_entity_poly.type
_entity_poly.pdbx_seq_one_letter_code
_entity_poly.pdbx_strand_id
1 'polypeptide(L)'
;MLLPINLHNAIQQHDDKADVSITFPPSGDCILRLAILPNKVQHLAMKLFGLNVEMDGPLRYVLSDKGRKSIPQPALLEQGMETHVVSEMFGFQIQQGIESSSIRRKETRQGLLTLTACGEIELSNNSAECANLYITTGTDVGITVYSQLFE
;
A
#
# COMPACT_ATOMS: atom_id res chain seq x y z
N MET A 1 9.96 -14.89 6.50
CA MET A 1 9.74 -13.50 6.97
C MET A 1 8.89 -12.84 5.90
N LEU A 2 7.61 -12.59 6.17
CA LEU A 2 6.65 -12.17 5.12
C LEU A 2 6.86 -10.77 4.62
N LEU A 3 7.14 -9.86 5.54
CA LEU A 3 7.37 -8.46 5.24
C LEU A 3 8.85 -8.17 5.52
N PRO A 4 9.54 -7.46 4.63
CA PRO A 4 10.88 -6.97 4.91
C PRO A 4 10.92 -6.16 6.21
N ILE A 5 12.06 -6.20 6.91
CA ILE A 5 12.31 -5.46 8.17
C ILE A 5 11.87 -3.99 8.07
N ASN A 6 12.01 -3.39 6.89
CA ASN A 6 11.64 -2.00 6.63
C ASN A 6 10.14 -1.70 6.84
N LEU A 7 9.26 -2.70 6.66
CA LEU A 7 7.82 -2.57 6.91
C LEU A 7 7.41 -2.87 8.36
N HIS A 8 8.18 -3.69 9.09
CA HIS A 8 7.84 -4.04 10.48
C HIS A 8 7.71 -2.81 11.39
N ASN A 9 8.59 -1.82 11.21
CA ASN A 9 8.58 -0.57 11.96
C ASN A 9 7.76 0.54 11.29
N ALA A 10 7.01 0.19 10.25
CA ALA A 10 6.15 1.13 9.53
C ALA A 10 4.67 0.88 9.70
N ILE A 11 4.29 -0.29 10.19
CA ILE A 11 2.89 -0.64 10.44
C ILE A 11 2.53 -0.26 11.87
N GLN A 12 1.37 0.37 12.03
CA GLN A 12 0.79 0.70 13.34
C GLN A 12 0.59 -0.58 14.15
N GLN A 13 0.77 -0.50 15.47
CA GLN A 13 0.52 -1.62 16.36
C GLN A 13 -0.53 -1.28 17.40
N HIS A 14 -1.34 -2.26 17.77
CA HIS A 14 -2.29 -2.22 18.89
C HIS A 14 -2.10 -3.49 19.71
N ASP A 15 -1.82 -3.36 21.01
CA ASP A 15 -1.59 -4.50 21.93
C ASP A 15 -0.58 -5.52 21.39
N ASP A 16 0.59 -5.03 20.95
CA ASP A 16 1.68 -5.81 20.33
C ASP A 16 1.33 -6.54 19.02
N LYS A 17 0.19 -6.21 18.40
CA LYS A 17 -0.23 -6.75 17.10
C LYS A 17 -0.19 -5.67 16.03
N ALA A 18 0.35 -6.01 14.88
CA ALA A 18 0.34 -5.12 13.72
C ALA A 18 -1.11 -4.91 13.22
N ASP A 19 -1.47 -3.67 12.90
CA ASP A 19 -2.76 -3.31 12.32
C ASP A 19 -2.74 -3.64 10.82
N VAL A 20 -3.05 -4.91 10.57
CA VAL A 20 -3.10 -5.54 9.26
C VAL A 20 -4.43 -6.28 9.14
N SER A 21 -5.06 -6.20 7.98
CA SER A 21 -6.24 -7.00 7.68
C SER A 21 -6.17 -7.57 6.26
N ILE A 22 -6.82 -8.70 6.05
CA ILE A 22 -7.00 -9.29 4.73
C ILE A 22 -8.50 -9.43 4.48
N THR A 23 -8.95 -8.96 3.33
CA THR A 23 -10.31 -9.12 2.86
C THR A 23 -10.34 -10.12 1.72
N PHE A 24 -11.12 -11.18 1.88
CA PHE A 24 -11.44 -12.15 0.84
C PHE A 24 -12.84 -11.86 0.31
N PRO A 25 -12.98 -11.19 -0.85
CA PRO A 25 -14.30 -10.99 -1.44
C PRO A 25 -14.91 -12.33 -1.87
N PRO A 26 -16.25 -12.42 -2.02
CA PRO A 26 -16.93 -13.65 -2.45
C PRO A 26 -16.41 -14.22 -3.78
N SER A 27 -15.87 -13.36 -4.63
CA SER A 27 -15.13 -13.73 -5.83
C SER A 27 -14.05 -12.69 -6.12
N GLY A 28 -12.96 -13.13 -6.73
CA GLY A 28 -11.86 -12.26 -7.17
C GLY A 28 -10.63 -12.31 -6.27
N ASP A 29 -9.76 -11.33 -6.48
CA ASP A 29 -8.50 -11.19 -5.77
C ASP A 29 -8.73 -10.72 -4.32
N CYS A 30 -7.82 -11.07 -3.41
CA CYS A 30 -7.89 -10.61 -2.04
C CYS A 30 -7.18 -9.27 -1.87
N ILE A 31 -7.54 -8.54 -0.81
CA ILE A 31 -6.98 -7.22 -0.50
C ILE A 31 -6.33 -7.28 0.88
N LEU A 32 -5.03 -7.05 0.93
CA LEU A 32 -4.26 -6.83 2.15
C LEU A 32 -4.26 -5.33 2.46
N ARG A 33 -4.64 -4.94 3.69
CA ARG A 33 -4.57 -3.56 4.18
C ARG A 33 -3.57 -3.46 5.32
N LEU A 34 -2.67 -2.49 5.23
CA LEU A 34 -1.67 -2.16 6.23
C LEU A 34 -1.92 -0.73 6.73
N ALA A 35 -2.08 -0.54 8.04
CA ALA A 35 -2.11 0.81 8.62
C ALA A 35 -0.67 1.31 8.78
N ILE A 36 -0.32 2.37 8.07
CA ILE A 36 1.02 2.93 8.05
C ILE A 36 1.13 4.05 9.08
N LEU A 37 2.15 3.95 9.94
CA LEU A 37 2.47 4.95 10.96
C LEU A 37 2.62 6.35 10.35
N PRO A 38 2.12 7.42 11.01
CA PRO A 38 2.13 8.78 10.48
C PRO A 38 3.52 9.26 10.03
N ASN A 39 4.56 8.94 10.80
CA ASN A 39 5.94 9.31 10.52
C ASN A 39 6.61 8.50 9.39
N LYS A 40 5.92 7.52 8.82
CA LYS A 40 6.40 6.70 7.70
C LYS A 40 5.65 6.96 6.40
N VAL A 41 4.50 7.63 6.46
CA VAL A 41 3.63 7.93 5.32
C VAL A 41 4.40 8.61 4.19
N GLN A 42 5.14 9.68 4.48
CA GLN A 42 5.87 10.43 3.44
C GLN A 42 6.89 9.55 2.69
N HIS A 43 7.67 8.75 3.42
CA HIS A 43 8.67 7.88 2.83
C HIS A 43 8.04 6.81 1.94
N LEU A 44 6.98 6.15 2.43
CA LEU A 44 6.30 5.09 1.70
C LEU A 44 5.51 5.62 0.51
N ALA A 45 4.82 6.75 0.65
CA ALA A 45 4.11 7.40 -0.45
C ALA A 45 5.07 7.81 -1.58
N MET A 46 6.22 8.37 -1.25
CA MET A 46 7.26 8.70 -2.24
C MET A 46 7.81 7.44 -2.89
N LYS A 47 8.20 6.44 -2.10
CA LYS A 47 8.88 5.24 -2.63
C LYS A 47 7.97 4.33 -3.44
N LEU A 48 6.70 4.22 -3.05
CA LEU A 48 5.74 3.31 -3.69
C LEU A 48 4.96 3.98 -4.83
N PHE A 49 4.71 5.29 -4.75
CA PHE A 49 3.79 5.99 -5.65
C PHE A 49 4.38 7.27 -6.27
N GLY A 50 5.63 7.64 -5.94
CA GLY A 50 6.23 8.89 -6.39
C GLY A 50 5.54 10.14 -5.82
N LEU A 51 4.78 10.02 -4.74
CA LEU A 51 4.00 11.12 -4.17
C LEU A 51 4.84 11.95 -3.21
N ASN A 52 4.93 13.25 -3.45
CA ASN A 52 5.51 14.19 -2.49
C ASN A 52 4.47 14.59 -1.44
N VAL A 53 4.39 13.82 -0.36
CA VAL A 53 3.55 14.12 0.81
C VAL A 53 4.29 15.05 1.75
N GLU A 54 3.68 16.17 2.09
CA GLU A 54 4.21 17.15 3.03
C GLU A 54 3.24 17.37 4.20
N MET A 55 3.77 17.95 5.28
CA MET A 55 3.02 18.27 6.48
C MET A 55 3.28 19.72 6.89
N ASP A 56 2.22 20.42 7.28
CA ASP A 56 2.26 21.76 7.88
C ASP A 56 1.40 21.74 9.14
N GLY A 57 2.06 21.53 10.29
CA GLY A 57 1.39 21.26 11.56
C GLY A 57 0.46 20.04 11.48
N PRO A 58 -0.84 20.17 11.79
CA PRO A 58 -1.79 19.06 11.73
C PRO A 58 -2.22 18.71 10.30
N LEU A 59 -1.85 19.50 9.30
CA LEU A 59 -2.32 19.32 7.93
C LEU A 59 -1.34 18.47 7.12
N ARG A 60 -1.84 17.45 6.44
CA ARG A 60 -1.15 16.66 5.41
C ARG A 60 -1.67 17.03 4.03
N TYR A 61 -0.78 17.16 3.05
CA TYR A 61 -1.12 17.43 1.65
C TYR A 61 -0.12 16.79 0.70
N VAL A 62 -0.54 16.60 -0.56
CA VAL A 62 0.34 16.17 -1.65
C VAL A 62 0.76 17.39 -2.45
N LEU A 63 2.06 17.57 -2.66
CA LEU A 63 2.63 18.63 -3.49
C LEU A 63 2.94 18.11 -4.89
N SER A 64 2.41 18.77 -5.92
CA SER A 64 2.78 18.48 -7.30
C SER A 64 4.13 19.08 -7.67
N ASP A 65 4.73 18.60 -8.76
CA ASP A 65 5.91 19.17 -9.42
C ASP A 65 5.79 20.68 -9.71
N LYS A 66 4.57 21.16 -10.00
CA LYS A 66 4.24 22.58 -10.23
C LYS A 66 3.91 23.39 -8.98
N GLY A 67 4.12 22.83 -7.78
CA GLY A 67 3.85 23.50 -6.50
C GLY A 67 2.37 23.57 -6.11
N ARG A 68 1.47 22.85 -6.79
CA ARG A 68 0.06 22.77 -6.40
C ARG A 68 -0.08 21.86 -5.19
N LYS A 69 -0.84 22.30 -4.18
CA LYS A 69 -1.19 21.49 -3.00
C LYS A 69 -2.55 20.83 -3.20
N SER A 70 -2.59 19.51 -3.09
CA SER A 70 -3.82 18.72 -3.02
C SER A 70 -4.05 18.31 -1.57
N ILE A 71 -5.15 18.78 -0.97
CA ILE A 71 -5.51 18.47 0.40
C ILE A 71 -6.55 17.34 0.38
N PRO A 72 -6.32 16.21 1.08
CA PRO A 72 -7.32 15.15 1.20
C PRO A 72 -8.65 15.63 1.84
N GLN A 73 -9.80 15.24 1.28
CA GLN A 73 -11.12 15.54 1.86
C GLN A 73 -12.16 14.45 1.50
N PRO A 74 -12.63 13.64 2.46
CA PRO A 74 -12.02 13.40 3.79
C PRO A 74 -10.67 12.68 3.67
N ALA A 75 -10.48 11.93 2.60
CA ALA A 75 -9.26 11.22 2.27
C ALA A 75 -8.93 11.39 0.78
N LEU A 76 -7.70 11.09 0.40
CA LEU A 76 -7.21 11.05 -0.95
C LEU A 76 -6.72 9.62 -1.21
N LEU A 77 -7.36 8.94 -2.14
CA LEU A 77 -6.94 7.61 -2.60
C LEU A 77 -6.09 7.79 -3.86
N GLU A 78 -4.85 7.32 -3.81
CA GLU A 78 -3.95 7.28 -4.95
C GLU A 78 -3.68 5.82 -5.32
N GLN A 79 -3.80 5.51 -6.61
CA GLN A 79 -3.62 4.18 -7.18
C GLN A 79 -2.48 4.21 -8.21
N GLY A 80 -1.72 3.13 -8.29
CA GLY A 80 -0.63 3.00 -9.26
C GLY A 80 0.72 2.94 -8.55
N MET A 81 1.00 1.79 -7.94
CA MET A 81 2.26 1.53 -7.28
C MET A 81 3.35 1.18 -8.29
N GLU A 82 4.57 1.65 -8.07
CA GLU A 82 5.72 1.34 -8.90
C GLU A 82 6.08 -0.15 -8.82
N THR A 83 6.11 -0.85 -9.96
CA THR A 83 6.26 -2.31 -9.98
C THR A 83 7.67 -2.77 -9.57
N HIS A 84 8.68 -1.94 -9.83
CA HIS A 84 10.08 -2.29 -9.58
C HIS A 84 10.45 -2.28 -8.08
N VAL A 85 9.72 -1.53 -7.24
CA VAL A 85 9.98 -1.47 -5.79
C VAL A 85 9.26 -2.56 -5.00
N VAL A 86 8.31 -3.27 -5.61
CA VAL A 86 7.43 -4.23 -4.91
C VAL A 86 8.22 -5.33 -4.21
N SER A 87 9.17 -5.95 -4.91
CA SER A 87 9.95 -7.06 -4.36
C SER A 87 10.85 -6.63 -3.20
N GLU A 88 11.43 -5.44 -3.29
CA GLU A 88 12.24 -4.84 -2.25
C GLU A 88 11.41 -4.48 -1.02
N MET A 89 10.21 -3.93 -1.24
CA MET A 89 9.37 -3.39 -0.18
C MET A 89 8.55 -4.45 0.53
N PHE A 90 7.98 -5.41 -0.20
CA PHE A 90 7.04 -6.41 0.34
C PHE A 90 7.57 -7.84 0.27
N GLY A 91 8.74 -8.05 -0.35
CA GLY A 91 9.29 -9.37 -0.55
C GLY A 91 8.67 -10.12 -1.73
N PHE A 92 9.29 -11.25 -2.06
CA PHE A 92 8.97 -12.03 -3.24
C PHE A 92 7.56 -12.65 -3.20
N GLN A 93 7.09 -13.06 -2.03
CA GLN A 93 5.77 -13.69 -1.89
C GLN A 93 4.64 -12.71 -2.26
N ILE A 94 4.69 -11.47 -1.77
CA ILE A 94 3.70 -10.45 -2.13
C ILE A 94 3.82 -10.07 -3.60
N GLN A 95 5.04 -9.98 -4.15
CA GLN A 95 5.23 -9.77 -5.58
C GLN A 95 4.54 -10.86 -6.42
N GLN A 96 4.72 -12.14 -6.08
CA GLN A 96 4.01 -13.23 -6.75
C GLN A 96 2.48 -13.13 -6.59
N GLY A 97 2.01 -12.68 -5.42
CA GLY A 97 0.61 -12.40 -5.17
C GLY A 97 0.06 -11.34 -6.12
N ILE A 98 0.78 -10.23 -6.28
CA ILE A 98 0.43 -9.18 -7.24
C ILE A 98 0.42 -9.73 -8.67
N GLU A 99 1.48 -10.43 -9.10
CA GLU A 99 1.60 -10.98 -10.46
C GLU A 99 0.52 -12.02 -10.81
N SER A 100 -0.01 -12.74 -9.82
CA SER A 100 -1.11 -13.68 -10.00
C SER A 100 -2.50 -13.04 -10.01
N SER A 101 -2.62 -11.78 -9.55
CA SER A 101 -3.90 -11.06 -9.50
C SER A 101 -4.52 -10.89 -10.89
N SER A 102 -5.84 -10.82 -10.94
CA SER A 102 -6.58 -10.52 -12.17
C SER A 102 -6.23 -9.13 -12.74
N ILE A 103 -6.03 -8.13 -11.87
CA ILE A 103 -5.65 -6.76 -12.24
C ILE A 103 -4.29 -6.78 -12.95
N ARG A 104 -3.26 -7.35 -12.32
CA ARG A 104 -1.91 -7.36 -12.90
C ARG A 104 -1.84 -8.13 -14.20
N ARG A 105 -2.54 -9.27 -14.29
CA ARG A 105 -2.62 -10.05 -15.54
C ARG A 105 -3.23 -9.24 -16.69
N LYS A 106 -4.22 -8.39 -16.41
CA LYS A 106 -4.83 -7.51 -17.41
C LYS A 106 -3.86 -6.40 -17.83
N GLU A 107 -3.21 -5.74 -16.88
CA GLU A 107 -2.20 -4.69 -17.14
C GLU A 107 -1.07 -5.19 -18.02
N THR A 108 -0.50 -6.36 -17.69
CA THR A 108 0.57 -6.98 -18.47
C THR A 108 0.14 -7.28 -19.90
N ARG A 109 -1.10 -7.77 -20.11
CA ARG A 109 -1.67 -7.96 -21.47
C ARG A 109 -1.86 -6.67 -22.24
N GLN A 110 -2.04 -5.55 -21.54
CA GLN A 110 -2.19 -4.21 -22.13
C GLN A 110 -0.84 -3.48 -22.29
N GLY A 111 0.28 -4.09 -21.86
CA GLY A 111 1.61 -3.48 -21.91
C GLY A 111 1.87 -2.45 -20.80
N LEU A 112 1.06 -2.41 -19.75
CA LEU A 112 1.21 -1.51 -18.60
C LEU A 112 2.17 -2.14 -17.58
N LEU A 113 3.47 -1.92 -17.75
CA LEU A 113 4.50 -2.66 -17.00
C LEU A 113 5.09 -1.89 -15.82
N THR A 114 5.07 -0.55 -15.85
CA THR A 114 5.80 0.32 -14.90
C THR A 114 5.04 0.60 -13.60
N LEU A 115 3.73 0.79 -13.70
CA LEU A 115 2.82 1.00 -12.57
C LEU A 115 1.81 -0.13 -12.52
N THR A 116 1.33 -0.43 -11.32
CA THR A 116 0.23 -1.38 -11.11
C THR A 116 -0.84 -0.81 -10.21
N ALA A 117 -2.10 -0.96 -10.63
CA ALA A 117 -3.29 -0.68 -9.84
C ALA A 117 -3.48 -1.69 -8.68
N CYS A 118 -2.62 -2.69 -8.56
CA CYS A 118 -2.64 -3.61 -7.42
C CYS A 118 -2.17 -2.96 -6.11
N GLY A 119 -1.63 -1.73 -6.14
CA GLY A 119 -1.28 -0.98 -4.95
C GLY A 119 -2.03 0.35 -4.89
N GLU A 120 -2.56 0.67 -3.71
CA GLU A 120 -3.28 1.92 -3.44
C GLU A 120 -2.88 2.47 -2.08
N ILE A 121 -2.82 3.79 -1.93
CA ILE A 121 -2.64 4.44 -0.63
C ILE A 121 -3.76 5.46 -0.38
N GLU A 122 -4.39 5.35 0.77
CA GLU A 122 -5.37 6.31 1.27
C GLU A 122 -4.73 7.21 2.31
N LEU A 123 -4.74 8.51 2.04
CA LEU A 123 -4.18 9.56 2.88
C LEU A 123 -5.31 10.39 3.48
N SER A 124 -5.35 10.54 4.81
CA SER A 124 -6.17 11.58 5.43
C SER A 124 -5.45 12.93 5.43
N ASN A 125 -6.20 14.01 5.69
CA ASN A 125 -5.62 15.35 5.81
C ASN A 125 -5.01 15.62 7.19
N ASN A 126 -5.18 14.73 8.15
CA ASN A 126 -4.62 14.87 9.47
C ASN A 126 -3.24 14.20 9.52
N SER A 127 -2.20 14.99 9.77
CA SER A 127 -0.82 14.51 9.80
C SER A 127 -0.56 13.50 10.92
N ALA A 128 -1.39 13.48 11.98
CA ALA A 128 -1.29 12.55 13.09
C ALA A 128 -1.96 11.19 12.84
N GLU A 129 -2.75 11.04 11.77
CA GLU A 129 -3.45 9.80 11.46
C GLU A 129 -2.62 8.88 10.58
N CYS A 130 -2.83 7.57 10.72
CA CYS A 130 -2.23 6.58 9.84
C CYS A 130 -2.72 6.76 8.39
N ALA A 131 -1.89 6.35 7.44
CA ALA A 131 -2.36 6.10 6.07
C ALA A 131 -2.76 4.64 5.93
N ASN A 132 -3.66 4.32 5.00
CA ASN A 132 -3.98 2.93 4.69
C ASN A 132 -3.31 2.55 3.37
N LEU A 133 -2.45 1.54 3.39
CA LEU A 133 -1.86 0.96 2.18
C LEU A 133 -2.61 -0.33 1.85
N TYR A 134 -3.13 -0.41 0.64
CA TYR A 134 -3.86 -1.55 0.12
C TYR A 134 -3.05 -2.26 -0.96
N ILE A 135 -3.02 -3.58 -0.89
CA ILE A 135 -2.34 -4.43 -1.87
C ILE A 135 -3.31 -5.52 -2.32
N THR A 136 -3.66 -5.50 -3.60
CA THR A 136 -4.46 -6.54 -4.24
C THR A 136 -3.56 -7.69 -4.66
N THR A 137 -3.90 -8.90 -4.24
CA THR A 137 -3.13 -10.11 -4.57
C THR A 137 -4.05 -11.27 -4.94
N GLY A 138 -3.56 -12.20 -5.76
CA GLY A 138 -4.28 -13.44 -6.06
C GLY A 138 -4.60 -14.24 -4.78
N THR A 139 -5.75 -14.90 -4.76
CA THR A 139 -6.32 -15.55 -3.57
C THR A 139 -5.39 -16.58 -2.92
N ASP A 140 -4.66 -17.38 -3.71
CA ASP A 140 -3.77 -18.42 -3.19
C ASP A 140 -2.64 -17.86 -2.31
N VAL A 141 -2.04 -16.76 -2.76
CA VAL A 141 -1.03 -16.04 -1.99
C VAL A 141 -1.69 -15.37 -0.79
N GLY A 142 -2.87 -14.79 -0.95
CA GLY A 142 -3.67 -14.23 0.13
C GLY A 142 -3.91 -15.20 1.29
N ILE A 143 -4.31 -16.43 0.99
CA ILE A 143 -4.52 -17.49 1.99
C ILE A 143 -3.20 -17.82 2.70
N THR A 144 -2.11 -17.92 1.94
CA THR A 144 -0.79 -18.20 2.52
C THR A 144 -0.36 -17.08 3.47
N VAL A 145 -0.54 -15.81 3.06
CA VAL A 145 -0.25 -14.64 3.89
C VAL A 145 -1.12 -14.62 5.13
N TYR A 146 -2.42 -14.93 4.99
CA TYR A 146 -3.36 -15.00 6.11
C TYR A 146 -2.91 -16.00 7.17
N SER A 147 -2.65 -17.25 6.79
CA SER A 147 -2.20 -18.29 7.73
C SER A 147 -0.91 -17.88 8.45
N GLN A 148 -0.02 -17.14 7.80
CA GLN A 148 1.24 -16.75 8.44
C GLN A 148 1.14 -15.50 9.33
N LEU A 149 0.10 -14.67 9.17
CA LEU A 149 -0.11 -13.45 9.97
C LEU A 149 -1.07 -13.68 11.14
N PHE A 150 -2.01 -14.62 11.01
CA PHE A 150 -3.12 -14.78 11.95
C PHE A 150 -3.20 -16.17 12.61
N GLU A 151 -2.39 -17.15 12.19
CA GLU A 151 -2.30 -18.49 12.81
C GLU A 151 -0.91 -18.72 13.41
#